data_AF-A0A497NYJ9-F1
#
_entry.id   AF-A0A497NYJ9-F1
#
_cell.length_a   1.000
_cell.length_b   1.000
_cell.length_c   1.000
_cell.angle_alpha   90.00
_cell.angle_beta   90.00
_cell.angle_gamma   90.00
#
_symmetry.space_group_name_H-M   'P 1'
#
loop_
_entity.id
_entity.type
_entity.pdbx_description
1 polymer ?
#
loop_
_entity_poly.entity_id
_entity_poly.type
_entity_poly.pdbx_seq_one_letter_code
_entity_poly.pdbx_strand_id
1 'polypeptide(L)' 'MNVHMAIKMGRMMEPFDPYFFEEPVPPGNVDAMARVASHLNIPIAVGEHIYTKFGFREI' A
#
# COMPACT_ATOMS: atom_id res chain seq x y z
N MET A 1 -0.56 1.48 9.82
CA MET A 1 0.84 1.81 10.18
C MET A 1 1.25 3.15 9.55
N ASN A 2 2.32 3.81 9.99
CA ASN A 2 2.85 4.95 9.22
C ASN A 2 3.72 4.47 8.05
N VAL A 3 4.05 5.36 7.11
CA VAL A 3 4.83 5.05 5.89
C VAL A 3 6.16 4.36 6.20
N HIS A 4 6.89 4.84 7.21
CA HIS A 4 8.20 4.28 7.56
C HIS A 4 8.11 2.84 8.07
N MET A 5 7.11 2.56 8.91
CA MET A 5 6.86 1.20 9.41
C MET A 5 6.43 0.27 8.29
N ALA A 6 5.55 0.72 7.39
CA ALA A 6 5.09 -0.04 6.24
C ALA A 6 6.24 -0.44 5.32
N ILE A 7 7.14 0.49 4.96
CA ILE A 7 8.32 0.20 4.14
C ILE A 7 9.24 -0.79 4.86
N LYS A 8 9.48 -0.61 6.16
CA LYS A 8 10.33 -1.53 6.92
C LYS A 8 9.75 -2.95 6.92
N MET A 9 8.45 -3.09 7.15
CA MET A 9 7.77 -4.38 7.14
C MET A 9 7.78 -5.01 5.75
N GLY A 10 7.45 -4.23 4.71
CA GLY A 10 7.49 -4.70 3.32
C GLY A 10 8.86 -5.25 2.93
N ARG A 11 9.95 -4.55 3.25
CA ARG A 11 11.32 -5.03 2.99
C ARG A 11 11.65 -6.35 3.70
N MET A 12 11.12 -6.55 4.91
CA MET A 12 11.28 -7.82 5.62
C MET A 12 10.49 -8.96 4.96
N MET A 13 9.43 -8.62 4.21
CA MET A 13 8.57 -9.57 3.52
C MET A 13 9.03 -9.90 2.09
N GLU A 14 9.86 -9.05 1.46
CA GLU A 14 10.36 -9.25 0.09
C GLU A 14 10.96 -10.65 -0.17
N PRO A 15 11.74 -11.27 0.74
CA PRO A 15 12.28 -12.62 0.52
C PRO A 15 11.24 -13.73 0.38
N PHE A 16 10.00 -13.47 0.81
CA PHE A 16 8.90 -14.44 0.75
C PHE A 16 8.01 -14.25 -0.49
N ASP A 17 8.33 -13.28 -1.35
CA ASP A 17 7.64 -12.99 -2.61
C ASP A 17 6.09 -12.98 -2.49
N PRO A 18 5.53 -12.18 -1.57
CA PRO A 18 4.09 -12.10 -1.41
C PRO A 18 3.44 -11.50 -2.66
N TYR A 19 2.28 -12.06 -3.05
CA TYR A 19 1.55 -11.62 -4.23
C TYR A 19 1.08 -10.15 -4.14
N PHE A 20 0.68 -9.70 -2.94
CA PHE A 20 0.43 -8.28 -2.65
C PHE A 20 0.63 -7.97 -1.16
N PHE A 21 0.82 -6.68 -0.87
CA PHE A 21 0.74 -6.10 0.46
C PHE A 21 -0.50 -5.20 0.54
N GLU A 22 -1.51 -5.66 1.27
CA GLU A 22 -2.81 -5.01 1.36
C GLU A 22 -2.79 -3.86 2.39
N GLU A 23 -3.30 -2.71 1.96
CA GLU A 23 -3.54 -1.51 2.78
C GLU A 23 -2.44 -1.22 3.85
N PRO A 24 -1.17 -1.00 3.45
CA PRO A 24 -0.06 -0.89 4.39
C PRO A 24 -0.11 0.37 5.27
N VAL A 25 -0.88 1.38 4.87
CA VAL A 25 -1.12 2.64 5.60
C VAL A 25 -2.63 2.90 5.71
N PRO A 26 -3.10 3.67 6.72
CA PRO A 26 -4.52 3.99 6.84
C PRO A 26 -5.12 4.54 5.54
N PRO A 27 -6.38 4.19 5.23
CA PRO A 27 -7.04 4.60 4.00
C PRO A 27 -7.22 6.12 3.94
N GLY A 28 -7.41 6.64 2.73
CA GLY A 28 -7.68 8.07 2.49
C GLY A 28 -6.45 8.95 2.26
N ASN A 29 -5.24 8.39 2.32
CA ASN A 29 -4.01 9.09 1.91
C ASN A 29 -3.32 8.32 0.78
N VAL A 30 -3.70 8.63 -0.47
CA VAL A 30 -3.13 8.00 -1.66
C VAL A 30 -1.63 8.29 -1.78
N ASP A 31 -1.18 9.50 -1.49
CA ASP A 31 0.24 9.87 -1.56
C ASP A 31 1.10 9.02 -0.61
N ALA A 32 0.59 8.74 0.60
CA ALA A 32 1.25 7.87 1.55
C ALA A 32 1.35 6.43 1.02
N MET A 33 0.28 5.94 0.39
CA MET A 33 0.24 4.61 -0.23
C MET A 33 1.23 4.52 -1.39
N ALA A 34 1.23 5.51 -2.29
CA ALA A 34 2.12 5.61 -3.44
C ALA A 34 3.59 5.68 -2.98
N ARG A 35 3.86 6.40 -1.88
CA ARG A 35 5.21 6.43 -1.28
C ARG A 35 5.64 5.06 -0.77
N VAL A 36 4.75 4.24 -0.21
CA VAL A 36 5.11 2.86 0.17
C VAL A 36 5.37 2.03 -1.09
N ALA A 37 4.50 2.13 -2.11
CA ALA A 37 4.61 1.38 -3.37
C ALA A 37 5.96 1.64 -4.05
N SER A 38 6.40 2.91 -4.08
CA SER A 38 7.63 3.30 -4.75
C SER A 38 8.93 2.84 -4.05
N HIS A 39 8.84 2.24 -2.85
CA HIS A 39 9.99 1.83 -2.04
C HIS A 39 10.11 0.31 -1.85
N LEU A 40 9.19 -0.47 -2.40
CA LEU A 40 9.10 -1.92 -2.26
C LEU A 40 8.95 -2.58 -3.63
N ASN A 41 9.42 -3.81 -3.74
CA ASN A 41 9.18 -4.66 -4.92
C ASN A 41 7.87 -5.45 -4.83
N ILE A 42 7.17 -5.37 -3.68
CA ILE A 42 5.89 -6.04 -3.45
C ILE A 42 4.75 -5.16 -4.00
N PRO A 43 3.85 -5.70 -4.83
CA PRO A 43 2.66 -4.97 -5.28
C PRO A 43 1.77 -4.54 -4.11
N ILE A 44 1.19 -3.34 -4.16
CA ILE A 44 0.24 -2.88 -3.14
C ILE A 44 -1.20 -3.10 -3.63
N ALA A 45 -2.04 -3.68 -2.76
CA ALA A 45 -3.47 -3.84 -2.99
C ALA A 45 -4.28 -2.89 -2.09
N VAL A 46 -5.35 -2.29 -2.66
CA VAL A 46 -6.23 -1.32 -1.99
C VAL A 46 -7.65 -1.45 -2.54
N GLY A 47 -8.64 -0.98 -1.78
CA GLY A 47 -10.01 -0.83 -2.29
C GLY A 47 -11.11 -1.06 -1.26
N GLU A 48 -10.82 -1.71 -0.13
CA GLU A 48 -11.83 -2.06 0.88
C GLU A 48 -12.55 -0.83 1.49
N HIS A 49 -11.86 0.32 1.53
CA HIS A 49 -12.39 1.60 2.01
C HIS A 49 -12.80 2.57 0.90
N ILE A 50 -12.95 2.11 -0.35
CA ILE A 50 -13.38 2.94 -1.48
C ILE A 50 -14.86 2.67 -1.80
N TYR A 51 -15.74 3.58 -1.36
CA TYR A 51 -17.19 3.37 -1.44
C TYR A 51 -17.84 3.79 -2.77
N THR A 52 -17.16 4.57 -3.60
CA THR A 52 -17.70 5.04 -4.88
C THR A 52 -16.70 4.81 -5.99
N LYS A 53 -17.21 4.59 -7.21
CA LYS A 53 -16.39 4.46 -8.42
C LYS A 53 -15.43 5.64 -8.64
N PHE A 54 -15.76 6.83 -8.11
CA PHE A 54 -14.94 8.02 -8.26
C PHE A 54 -13.68 7.97 -7.40
N GLY A 55 -13.70 7.28 -6.25
CA GLY A 55 -12.52 7.16 -5.41
C GLY A 55 -11.41 6.33 -6.04
N PHE A 56 -11.75 5.38 -6.92
CA PHE A 56 -10.77 4.62 -7.70
C PHE A 56 -10.02 5.47 -8.73
N ARG A 57 -10.47 6.69 -9.04
CA ARG A 57 -9.78 7.57 -10.00
C ARG A 57 -8.47 8.12 -9.46
N GLU A 58 -8.36 8.23 -8.13
CA GLU A 58 -7.17 8.74 -7.46
C GLU A 58 -6.08 7.67 -7.30
N ILE A 59 -6.42 6.39 -7.51
CA ILE A 59 -5.54 5.21 -7.37
C ILE A 59 -4.93 4.85 -8.73
#